data_AF-A0A7C3LNT3-F1
#
_entry.id   AF-A0A7C3LNT3-F1
#
_cell.length_a   1.000
_cell.length_b   1.000
_cell.length_c   1.000
_cell.angle_alpha   90.00
_cell.angle_beta   90.00
_cell.angle_gamma   90.00
#
_symmetry.space_group_name_H-M   'P 1'
#
loop_
_entity.id
_entity.type
_entity.pdbx_description
1 polymer ?
#
loop_
_entity_poly.entity_id
_entity_poly.type
_entity_poly.pdbx_seq_one_letter_code
_entity_poly.pdbx_strand_id
1 'polypeptide(L)'
;MENQRGRFWTRDSGILMGGFFVTIFLIIYIWWPLATEYLALIDWKGAWWRYIDWLLIGIFLFMSITIVARADLKTDLLIVFVGICGGLAIESWGTQTNLWHYYTAERPPLWIIPAWPIASLSIDRIARYLNSMIDLTTRRLSSTRLQYLFSIFYWLTFVFFLTLMLAFVSPTFDKSYTWLATLLCVLLIATPADHRYAFLTFVAGTGLGYFLEVWGTTRECWTYYTNETPPFFAVLAHGMAAVAFWRAGLMLKRMWGRFGPSKPHVVTVPEEA
;
A
#
# COMPACT_ATOMS: atom_id res chain seq x y z
N MET A 1 -25.76 -8.01 -14.88
CA MET A 1 -24.62 -8.26 -13.96
C MET A 1 -24.70 -7.33 -12.75
N GLU A 2 -25.83 -7.35 -12.02
CA GLU A 2 -26.18 -6.25 -11.10
C GLU A 2 -26.20 -6.67 -9.62
N ASN A 3 -25.96 -7.95 -9.31
CA ASN A 3 -26.17 -8.52 -7.97
C ASN A 3 -24.88 -8.73 -7.13
N GLN A 4 -23.74 -8.16 -7.55
CA GLN A 4 -22.45 -8.32 -6.87
C GLN A 4 -22.10 -7.15 -5.93
N ARG A 5 -22.88 -6.07 -5.89
CA ARG A 5 -22.52 -4.82 -5.18
C ARG A 5 -22.57 -4.89 -3.64
N GLY A 6 -22.89 -6.04 -3.04
CA GLY A 6 -23.08 -6.14 -1.58
C GLY A 6 -22.33 -7.26 -0.85
N ARG A 7 -21.76 -8.26 -1.52
CA ARG A 7 -21.20 -9.42 -0.82
C ARG A 7 -19.79 -9.13 -0.30
N PHE A 8 -19.59 -9.36 1.00
CA PHE A 8 -18.27 -9.34 1.64
C PHE A 8 -17.34 -10.44 1.09
N TRP A 9 -17.92 -11.58 0.73
CA TRP A 9 -17.23 -12.75 0.20
C TRP A 9 -17.51 -12.94 -1.30
N THR A 10 -16.47 -12.92 -2.12
CA THR A 10 -16.55 -13.20 -3.57
C THR A 10 -16.00 -14.59 -3.89
N ARG A 11 -16.20 -15.07 -5.12
CA ARG A 11 -15.53 -16.29 -5.61
C ARG A 11 -14.00 -16.13 -5.52
N ASP A 12 -13.53 -14.95 -5.89
CA ASP A 12 -12.12 -14.56 -5.85
C ASP A 12 -11.57 -14.54 -4.43
N SER A 13 -12.35 -14.09 -3.43
CA SER A 13 -12.01 -14.22 -2.00
C SER A 13 -11.73 -15.67 -1.61
N GLY A 14 -12.53 -16.62 -2.11
CA GLY A 14 -12.31 -18.06 -1.88
C GLY A 14 -11.03 -18.58 -2.49
N ILE A 15 -10.71 -18.16 -3.73
CA ILE A 15 -9.46 -18.53 -4.41
C ILE A 15 -8.25 -17.97 -3.66
N LEU A 16 -8.28 -16.69 -3.29
CA LEU A 16 -7.19 -16.05 -2.55
C LEU A 16 -7.01 -16.65 -1.17
N MET A 17 -8.09 -16.94 -0.45
CA MET A 17 -8.01 -17.62 0.85
C MET A 17 -7.42 -19.02 0.72
N GLY A 18 -7.83 -19.79 -0.30
CA GLY A 18 -7.25 -21.10 -0.58
C GLY A 18 -5.75 -21.03 -0.86
N GLY A 19 -5.34 -20.12 -1.75
CA GLY A 19 -3.92 -19.88 -2.05
C GLY A 19 -3.12 -19.41 -0.82
N PHE A 20 -3.73 -18.57 0.02
CA PHE A 20 -3.14 -18.10 1.27
C PHE A 20 -2.87 -19.24 2.25
N PHE A 21 -3.85 -20.13 2.48
CA PHE A 21 -3.65 -21.30 3.35
C PHE A 21 -2.61 -22.28 2.81
N VAL A 22 -2.59 -22.52 1.49
CA VAL A 22 -1.54 -23.31 0.86
C VAL A 22 -0.17 -22.68 1.08
N THR A 23 -0.06 -21.36 0.95
CA THR A 23 1.19 -20.63 1.18
C THR A 23 1.64 -20.72 2.64
N ILE A 24 0.74 -20.53 3.61
CA ILE A 24 1.04 -20.71 5.04
C ILE A 24 1.53 -22.14 5.30
N PHE A 25 0.82 -23.14 4.77
CA PHE A 25 1.19 -24.53 4.93
C PHE A 25 2.61 -24.81 4.39
N LEU A 26 2.92 -24.29 3.19
CA LEU A 26 4.25 -24.42 2.60
C LEU A 26 5.32 -23.71 3.43
N ILE A 27 5.04 -22.51 3.95
CA ILE A 27 5.98 -21.78 4.82
C ILE A 27 6.26 -22.60 6.08
N ILE A 28 5.21 -23.07 6.77
CA ILE A 28 5.38 -23.88 7.99
C ILE A 28 6.19 -25.14 7.67
N TYR A 29 5.87 -25.83 6.58
CA TYR A 29 6.56 -27.05 6.19
C TYR A 29 8.04 -26.82 5.86
N ILE A 30 8.35 -25.82 5.04
CA ILE A 30 9.72 -25.51 4.61
C ILE A 30 10.56 -25.01 5.78
N TRP A 31 10.00 -24.15 6.61
CA TRP A 31 10.72 -23.48 7.71
C TRP A 31 10.61 -24.21 9.05
N TRP A 32 9.98 -25.39 9.09
CA TRP A 32 9.82 -26.18 10.32
C TRP A 32 11.13 -26.42 11.07
N PRO A 33 12.26 -26.81 10.43
CA PRO A 33 13.51 -27.03 11.14
C PRO A 33 14.00 -25.77 11.86
N LEU A 34 13.98 -24.63 11.17
CA LEU A 34 14.35 -23.34 11.77
C LEU A 34 13.40 -22.95 12.91
N ALA A 35 12.10 -23.18 12.73
CA ALA A 35 11.11 -22.93 13.76
C ALA A 35 11.40 -23.77 15.02
N THR A 36 11.80 -25.03 14.88
CA THR A 36 12.14 -25.86 16.05
C THR A 36 13.34 -25.34 16.84
N GLU A 37 14.38 -24.87 16.16
CA GLU A 37 15.56 -24.27 16.80
C GLU A 37 15.18 -22.96 17.52
N TYR A 38 14.38 -22.11 16.87
CA TYR A 38 13.95 -20.85 17.46
C TYR A 38 13.01 -21.05 18.66
N LEU A 39 12.07 -21.98 18.57
CA LEU A 39 11.13 -22.31 19.66
C LEU A 39 11.84 -22.97 20.86
N ALA A 40 13.01 -23.59 20.66
CA ALA A 40 13.82 -24.12 21.76
C ALA A 40 14.48 -23.02 22.61
N LEU A 41 14.63 -21.80 22.08
CA LEU A 41 15.14 -20.65 22.83
C LEU A 41 14.11 -20.07 23.81
N ILE A 42 12.83 -20.42 23.66
CA ILE A 42 11.74 -19.89 24.48
C ILE A 42 11.68 -20.66 25.80
N ASP A 43 11.72 -19.92 26.91
CA ASP A 43 11.34 -20.48 28.21
C ASP A 43 9.81 -20.63 28.30
N TRP A 44 9.34 -21.84 27.99
CA TRP A 44 7.92 -22.21 28.04
C TRP A 44 7.33 -22.25 29.45
N LYS A 45 8.16 -22.31 30.49
CA LYS A 45 7.70 -22.31 31.89
C LYS A 45 7.54 -20.89 32.44
N GLY A 46 8.20 -19.92 31.81
CA GLY A 46 8.15 -18.51 32.17
C GLY A 46 7.12 -17.71 31.38
N ALA A 47 7.40 -16.42 31.22
CA ALA A 47 6.55 -15.48 30.49
C ALA A 47 6.71 -15.59 28.97
N TRP A 48 6.46 -16.79 28.40
CA TRP A 48 6.65 -17.11 26.98
C TRP A 48 5.96 -16.12 26.02
N TRP A 49 4.83 -15.53 26.43
CA TRP A 49 4.08 -14.56 25.64
C TRP A 49 4.87 -13.28 25.34
N ARG A 50 5.95 -12.99 26.08
CA ARG A 50 6.84 -11.85 25.80
C ARG A 50 7.77 -12.08 24.60
N TYR A 51 8.02 -13.35 24.25
CA TYR A 51 8.82 -13.72 23.07
C TYR A 51 8.02 -13.66 21.78
N ILE A 52 6.69 -13.48 21.87
CA ILE A 52 5.80 -13.41 20.71
C ILE A 52 5.64 -11.97 20.28
N ASP A 53 5.85 -11.73 18.98
CA ASP A 53 5.58 -10.44 18.37
C ASP A 53 4.09 -10.26 18.06
N TRP A 54 3.33 -9.85 19.09
CA TRP A 54 1.89 -9.60 18.97
C TRP A 54 1.55 -8.51 17.95
N LEU A 55 2.44 -7.54 17.75
CA LEU A 55 2.24 -6.48 16.77
C LEU A 55 2.31 -7.03 15.35
N LEU A 56 3.31 -7.85 15.06
CA LEU A 56 3.45 -8.52 13.75
C LEU A 56 2.23 -9.40 13.45
N ILE A 57 1.80 -10.22 14.42
CA ILE A 57 0.62 -11.08 14.27
C ILE A 57 -0.62 -10.24 14.00
N GLY A 58 -0.82 -9.14 14.74
CA GLY A 58 -1.95 -8.23 14.55
C GLY A 58 -1.96 -7.60 13.16
N ILE A 59 -0.82 -7.07 12.71
CA ILE A 59 -0.66 -6.49 11.37
C ILE A 59 -0.93 -7.54 10.29
N PHE A 60 -0.32 -8.71 10.40
CA PHE A 60 -0.48 -9.80 9.44
C PHE A 60 -1.93 -10.27 9.35
N LEU A 61 -2.60 -10.47 10.49
CA LEU A 61 -4.01 -10.87 10.54
C LEU A 61 -4.91 -9.80 9.92
N PHE A 62 -4.70 -8.53 10.28
CA PHE A 62 -5.45 -7.41 9.74
C PHE A 62 -5.29 -7.29 8.21
N MET A 63 -4.06 -7.36 7.72
CA MET A 63 -3.79 -7.32 6.27
C MET A 63 -4.41 -8.53 5.55
N SER A 64 -4.31 -9.73 6.12
CA SER A 64 -4.91 -10.94 5.55
C SER A 64 -6.43 -10.81 5.41
N ILE A 65 -7.11 -10.34 6.46
CA ILE A 65 -8.57 -10.13 6.43
C ILE A 65 -8.94 -9.06 5.39
N THR A 66 -8.22 -7.93 5.38
CA THR A 66 -8.53 -6.82 4.47
C THR A 66 -8.35 -7.18 3.00
N ILE A 67 -7.30 -7.94 2.66
CA ILE A 67 -7.02 -8.38 1.27
C ILE A 67 -8.11 -9.32 0.76
N VAL A 68 -8.50 -10.29 1.59
CA VAL A 68 -9.52 -11.29 1.24
C VAL A 68 -10.90 -10.65 1.14
N ALA A 69 -11.18 -9.63 1.94
CA ALA A 69 -12.45 -8.91 1.90
C ALA A 69 -12.69 -8.28 0.51
N ARG A 70 -13.79 -8.67 -0.13
CA ARG A 70 -14.23 -8.16 -1.44
C ARG A 70 -13.15 -8.23 -2.53
N ALA A 71 -12.47 -9.37 -2.63
CA ALA A 71 -11.38 -9.51 -3.58
C ALA A 71 -11.85 -9.54 -5.04
N ASP A 72 -11.00 -9.01 -5.91
CA ASP A 72 -11.18 -8.93 -7.38
C ASP A 72 -9.82 -9.16 -8.03
N LEU A 73 -9.60 -10.38 -8.52
CA LEU A 73 -8.29 -10.79 -9.04
C LEU A 73 -7.78 -9.89 -10.17
N LYS A 74 -8.67 -9.33 -10.99
CA LYS A 74 -8.26 -8.48 -12.13
C LYS A 74 -7.73 -7.14 -11.63
N THR A 75 -8.41 -6.53 -10.68
CA THR A 75 -7.96 -5.27 -10.08
C THR A 75 -6.74 -5.50 -9.19
N ASP A 76 -6.74 -6.59 -8.42
CA ASP A 76 -5.68 -6.94 -7.48
C ASP A 76 -4.38 -7.27 -8.18
N LEU A 77 -4.40 -7.97 -9.32
CA LEU A 77 -3.18 -8.24 -10.09
C LEU A 77 -2.45 -6.97 -10.52
N LEU A 78 -3.20 -5.94 -10.93
CA LEU A 78 -2.60 -4.64 -11.26
C LEU A 78 -2.01 -3.96 -10.03
N ILE A 79 -2.70 -4.01 -8.88
CA ILE A 79 -2.19 -3.44 -7.63
C ILE A 79 -0.92 -4.17 -7.21
N VAL A 80 -0.88 -5.51 -7.32
CA VAL A 80 0.30 -6.32 -7.04
C VAL A 80 1.45 -5.91 -7.95
N PHE A 81 1.22 -5.82 -9.25
CA PHE A 81 2.25 -5.41 -10.21
C PHE A 81 2.83 -4.03 -9.88
N VAL A 82 1.96 -3.03 -9.67
CA VAL A 82 2.39 -1.68 -9.30
C VAL A 82 3.10 -1.67 -7.94
N GLY A 83 2.62 -2.44 -6.97
CA GLY A 83 3.23 -2.58 -5.65
C GLY A 83 4.65 -3.16 -5.71
N ILE A 84 4.88 -4.17 -6.57
CA ILE A 84 6.23 -4.75 -6.78
C ILE A 84 7.16 -3.68 -7.38
N CYS A 85 6.77 -3.06 -8.51
CA CYS A 85 7.63 -2.09 -9.19
C CYS A 85 7.87 -0.83 -8.33
N GLY A 86 6.81 -0.34 -7.67
CA GLY A 86 6.86 0.82 -6.81
C GLY A 86 7.67 0.56 -5.54
N GLY A 87 7.48 -0.61 -4.90
CA GLY A 87 8.29 -1.04 -3.76
C GLY A 87 9.77 -1.14 -4.12
N LEU A 88 10.11 -1.78 -5.24
CA LEU A 88 11.48 -1.81 -5.75
C LEU A 88 12.08 -0.41 -5.93
N ALA A 89 11.32 0.52 -6.49
CA ALA A 89 11.79 1.89 -6.70
C ALA A 89 12.03 2.64 -5.37
N ILE A 90 11.12 2.49 -4.40
CA ILE A 90 11.23 3.14 -3.08
C ILE A 90 12.38 2.54 -2.28
N GLU A 91 12.50 1.21 -2.23
CA GLU A 91 13.60 0.55 -1.52
C GLU A 91 14.95 0.86 -2.17
N SER A 92 15.00 0.91 -3.50
CA SER A 92 16.22 1.33 -4.21
C SER A 92 16.57 2.77 -3.86
N TRP A 93 15.60 3.68 -3.84
CA TRP A 93 15.86 5.07 -3.46
C TRP A 93 16.40 5.18 -2.03
N GLY A 94 15.71 4.63 -1.03
CA GLY A 94 16.11 4.80 0.36
C GLY A 94 17.44 4.17 0.72
N THR A 95 17.64 2.91 0.31
CA THR A 95 18.84 2.15 0.69
C THR A 95 20.08 2.60 -0.07
N GLN A 96 19.95 3.02 -1.34
CA GLN A 96 21.07 3.55 -2.13
C GLN A 96 21.49 4.95 -1.69
N THR A 97 20.55 5.75 -1.18
CA THR A 97 20.83 7.11 -0.67
C THR A 97 21.23 7.13 0.81
N ASN A 98 21.18 5.98 1.49
CA ASN A 98 21.41 5.83 2.94
C ASN A 98 20.39 6.59 3.81
N LEU A 99 19.16 6.76 3.33
CA LEU A 99 18.07 7.29 4.16
C LEU A 99 17.62 6.27 5.21
N TRP A 100 17.65 4.98 4.86
CA TRP A 100 17.49 3.86 5.79
C TRP A 100 18.34 2.66 5.38
N HIS A 101 18.58 1.80 6.36
CA HIS A 101 19.32 0.55 6.20
C HIS A 101 18.58 -0.61 6.85
N TYR A 102 18.68 -1.79 6.24
CA TYR A 102 18.18 -3.04 6.78
C TYR A 102 19.28 -3.78 7.52
N TYR A 103 18.90 -4.61 8.49
CA TYR A 103 19.82 -5.49 9.20
C TYR A 103 20.59 -6.45 8.27
N THR A 104 20.06 -6.73 7.07
CA THR A 104 20.72 -7.56 6.04
C THR A 104 21.77 -6.82 5.22
N ALA A 105 21.87 -5.49 5.36
CA ALA A 105 22.73 -4.61 4.56
C ALA A 105 22.50 -4.63 3.03
N GLU A 106 21.47 -5.33 2.54
CA GLU A 106 21.10 -5.40 1.12
C GLU A 106 20.54 -4.06 0.59
N ARG A 107 20.74 -3.77 -0.71
CA ARG A 107 20.33 -2.50 -1.35
C ARG A 107 19.88 -2.68 -2.82
N PRO A 108 18.57 -2.76 -3.12
CA PRO A 108 17.46 -2.94 -2.19
C PRO A 108 17.39 -4.38 -1.65
N PRO A 109 16.87 -4.61 -0.44
CA PRO A 109 16.59 -5.95 0.05
C PRO A 109 15.45 -6.61 -0.74
N LEU A 110 15.70 -7.76 -1.35
CA LEU A 110 14.66 -8.44 -2.14
C LEU A 110 13.57 -9.07 -1.27
N TRP A 111 13.88 -9.37 -0.01
CA TRP A 111 12.97 -10.05 0.90
C TRP A 111 11.78 -9.18 1.32
N ILE A 112 11.89 -7.85 1.29
CA ILE A 112 10.78 -6.94 1.66
C ILE A 112 9.88 -6.59 0.46
N ILE A 113 10.36 -6.80 -0.76
CA ILE A 113 9.60 -6.46 -1.98
C ILE A 113 8.22 -7.14 -2.02
N PRO A 114 8.04 -8.42 -1.62
CA PRO A 114 6.72 -9.04 -1.53
C PRO A 114 5.76 -8.38 -0.51
N ALA A 115 6.27 -7.66 0.49
CA ALA A 115 5.43 -6.98 1.48
C ALA A 115 4.71 -5.74 0.88
N TRP A 116 5.32 -5.08 -0.11
CA TRP A 116 4.75 -3.89 -0.76
C TRP A 116 3.40 -4.16 -1.44
N PRO A 117 3.22 -5.23 -2.24
CA PRO A 117 1.92 -5.65 -2.75
C PRO A 117 0.86 -5.92 -1.68
N ILE A 118 1.25 -6.57 -0.58
CA ILE A 118 0.35 -6.91 0.53
C ILE A 118 -0.18 -5.62 1.17
N ALA A 119 0.73 -4.71 1.53
CA ALA A 119 0.35 -3.40 2.07
C ALA A 119 -0.50 -2.60 1.07
N SER A 120 -0.13 -2.59 -0.21
CA SER A 120 -0.85 -1.86 -1.27
C SER A 120 -2.29 -2.34 -1.43
N LEU A 121 -2.52 -3.66 -1.41
CA LEU A 121 -3.86 -4.24 -1.46
C LEU A 121 -4.67 -3.86 -0.22
N SER A 122 -4.10 -4.00 0.98
CA SER A 122 -4.77 -3.61 2.22
C SER A 122 -5.15 -2.13 2.23
N ILE A 123 -4.23 -1.23 1.82
CA ILE A 123 -4.47 0.21 1.76
C ILE A 123 -5.57 0.55 0.76
N ASP A 124 -5.58 -0.08 -0.42
CA ASP A 124 -6.64 0.11 -1.41
C ASP A 124 -8.02 -0.31 -0.86
N ARG A 125 -8.09 -1.41 -0.10
CA ARG A 125 -9.33 -1.87 0.55
C ARG A 125 -9.81 -0.89 1.62
N ILE A 126 -8.89 -0.42 2.48
CA ILE A 126 -9.18 0.59 3.50
C ILE A 126 -9.66 1.89 2.83
N ALA A 127 -8.98 2.37 1.79
CA ALA A 127 -9.35 3.60 1.08
C ALA A 127 -10.75 3.49 0.44
N ARG A 128 -11.08 2.35 -0.20
CA ARG A 128 -12.42 2.12 -0.76
C ARG A 128 -13.50 2.02 0.32
N TYR A 129 -13.18 1.43 1.47
CA TYR A 129 -14.07 1.37 2.62
C TYR A 129 -14.33 2.78 3.19
N LEU A 130 -13.28 3.57 3.45
CA LEU A 130 -13.38 4.96 3.91
C LEU A 130 -14.20 5.81 2.92
N ASN A 131 -13.92 5.67 1.62
CA ASN A 131 -14.67 6.37 0.59
C ASN A 131 -16.15 6.01 0.62
N SER A 132 -16.47 4.71 0.77
CA SER A 132 -17.84 4.22 0.87
C SER A 132 -18.55 4.74 2.13
N MET A 133 -17.85 4.78 3.28
CA MET A 133 -18.40 5.35 4.52
C MET A 133 -18.77 6.82 4.34
N ILE A 134 -17.87 7.61 3.75
CA ILE A 134 -18.13 9.03 3.47
C ILE A 134 -19.31 9.17 2.51
N ASP A 135 -19.42 8.33 1.48
CA ASP A 135 -20.59 8.36 0.58
C ASP A 135 -21.90 8.08 1.33
N LEU A 136 -21.92 7.13 2.27
CA LEU A 136 -23.10 6.83 3.07
C LEU A 136 -23.50 8.00 3.99
N THR A 137 -22.52 8.60 4.68
CA THR A 137 -22.75 9.72 5.58
C THR A 137 -23.12 11.00 4.83
N THR A 138 -22.58 11.19 3.61
CA THR A 138 -22.68 12.46 2.88
C THR A 138 -23.83 12.53 1.88
N ARG A 139 -24.65 11.48 1.76
CA ARG A 139 -25.92 11.51 0.98
C ARG A 139 -26.86 12.66 1.36
N ARG A 140 -26.65 13.32 2.51
CA ARG A 140 -27.43 14.45 3.02
C ARG A 140 -26.78 15.84 2.84
N LEU A 141 -25.50 15.94 2.46
CA LEU A 141 -24.79 17.22 2.34
C LEU A 141 -24.65 17.64 0.86
N SER A 142 -24.56 18.95 0.60
CA SER A 142 -24.34 19.43 -0.77
C SER A 142 -22.97 18.99 -1.30
N SER A 143 -22.97 18.36 -2.48
CA SER A 143 -21.77 17.78 -3.10
C SER A 143 -20.64 18.81 -3.29
N THR A 144 -20.98 20.07 -3.57
CA THR A 144 -20.01 21.15 -3.81
C THR A 144 -19.21 21.52 -2.56
N ARG A 145 -19.86 21.60 -1.37
CA ARG A 145 -19.16 21.97 -0.12
C ARG A 145 -18.17 20.88 0.29
N LEU A 146 -18.57 19.62 0.14
CA LEU A 146 -17.70 18.48 0.47
C LEU A 146 -16.46 18.44 -0.44
N GLN A 147 -16.63 18.67 -1.75
CA GLN A 147 -15.52 18.73 -2.69
C GLN A 147 -14.53 19.84 -2.33
N TYR A 148 -15.02 21.01 -1.93
CA TYR A 148 -14.16 22.11 -1.49
C TYR A 148 -13.37 21.76 -0.22
N LEU A 149 -14.02 21.13 0.77
CA LEU A 149 -13.33 20.68 1.99
C LEU A 149 -12.22 19.67 1.69
N PHE A 150 -12.49 18.66 0.85
CA PHE A 150 -11.45 17.70 0.44
C PHE A 150 -10.32 18.36 -0.34
N SER A 151 -10.60 19.38 -1.14
CA SER A 151 -9.56 20.16 -1.82
C SER A 151 -8.65 20.88 -0.81
N ILE A 152 -9.22 21.53 0.21
CA ILE A 152 -8.43 22.16 1.28
C ILE A 152 -7.58 21.13 2.01
N PHE A 153 -8.19 20.02 2.46
CA PHE A 153 -7.45 18.97 3.18
C PHE A 153 -6.36 18.35 2.33
N TYR A 154 -6.60 18.16 1.03
CA TYR A 154 -5.60 17.72 0.08
C TYR A 154 -4.40 18.68 0.08
N TRP A 155 -4.61 19.96 -0.25
CA TRP A 155 -3.50 20.90 -0.37
C TRP A 155 -2.74 21.09 0.93
N LEU A 156 -3.44 21.18 2.06
CA LEU A 156 -2.81 21.27 3.37
C LEU A 156 -1.94 20.04 3.66
N THR A 157 -2.46 18.83 3.43
CA THR A 157 -1.75 17.58 3.70
C THR A 157 -0.53 17.40 2.79
N PHE A 158 -0.70 17.60 1.49
CA PHE A 158 0.36 17.32 0.52
C PHE A 158 1.46 18.39 0.51
N VAL A 159 1.14 19.66 0.73
CA VAL A 159 2.16 20.72 0.91
C VAL A 159 2.94 20.50 2.21
N PHE A 160 2.24 20.13 3.30
CA PHE A 160 2.88 19.76 4.56
C PHE A 160 3.81 18.56 4.38
N PHE A 161 3.34 17.49 3.74
CA PHE A 161 4.15 16.31 3.43
C PHE A 161 5.39 16.68 2.59
N LEU A 162 5.24 17.48 1.54
CA LEU A 162 6.36 17.88 0.68
C LEU A 162 7.40 18.69 1.45
N THR A 163 6.96 19.58 2.35
CA THR A 163 7.87 20.36 3.20
C THR A 163 8.67 19.43 4.13
N LEU A 164 8.01 18.47 4.77
CA LEU A 164 8.68 17.46 5.59
C LEU A 164 9.63 16.58 4.77
N MET A 165 9.22 16.18 3.57
CA MET A 165 10.06 15.41 2.66
C MET A 165 11.35 16.16 2.34
N LEU A 166 11.27 17.44 1.96
CA LEU A 166 12.46 18.23 1.63
C LEU A 166 13.40 18.36 2.82
N ALA A 167 12.88 18.54 4.04
CA ALA A 167 13.70 18.57 5.24
C ALA A 167 14.36 17.21 5.49
N PHE A 168 13.59 16.12 5.44
CA PHE A 168 14.06 14.76 5.71
C PHE A 168 15.10 14.27 4.69
N VAL A 169 14.93 14.61 3.41
CA VAL A 169 15.81 14.12 2.33
C VAL A 169 16.98 15.06 2.03
N SER A 170 17.05 16.22 2.70
CA SER A 170 18.09 17.24 2.49
C SER A 170 19.53 16.73 2.57
N PRO A 171 19.89 15.75 3.43
CA PRO A 171 21.26 15.22 3.46
C PRO A 171 21.66 14.47 2.18
N THR A 172 20.69 14.16 1.31
CA THR A 172 20.87 13.33 0.11
C THR A 172 20.59 14.09 -1.19
N PHE A 173 20.56 15.43 -1.15
CA PHE A 173 20.36 16.25 -2.36
C PHE A 173 21.50 16.14 -3.39
N ASP A 174 22.62 15.53 -3.03
CA ASP A 174 23.69 15.17 -3.96
C ASP A 174 23.36 13.90 -4.77
N LYS A 175 22.28 13.17 -4.44
CA LYS A 175 21.91 11.90 -5.08
C LYS A 175 20.82 12.09 -6.14
N SER A 176 21.01 11.51 -7.32
CA SER A 176 20.04 11.55 -8.42
C SER A 176 18.70 10.90 -8.06
N TYR A 177 18.71 9.82 -7.26
CA TYR A 177 17.47 9.17 -6.80
C TYR A 177 16.61 10.10 -5.94
N THR A 178 17.21 10.96 -5.11
CA THR A 178 16.47 11.94 -4.30
C THR A 178 15.79 12.99 -5.16
N TRP A 179 16.47 13.47 -6.20
CA TRP A 179 15.85 14.37 -7.18
C TRP A 179 14.68 13.71 -7.92
N LEU A 180 14.85 12.46 -8.36
CA LEU A 180 13.79 11.72 -9.06
C LEU A 180 12.56 11.50 -8.15
N ALA A 181 12.78 11.07 -6.91
CA ALA A 181 11.70 10.86 -5.94
C ALA A 181 10.97 12.18 -5.60
N THR A 182 11.73 13.27 -5.40
CA THR A 182 11.17 14.59 -5.12
C THR A 182 10.36 15.13 -6.30
N LEU A 183 10.91 15.06 -7.52
CA LEU A 183 10.22 15.48 -8.73
C LEU A 183 8.93 14.68 -8.93
N LEU A 184 8.97 13.36 -8.73
CA LEU A 184 7.79 12.51 -8.81
C LEU A 184 6.72 12.97 -7.81
N CYS A 185 7.10 13.24 -6.56
CA CYS A 185 6.15 13.73 -5.55
C CYS A 185 5.55 15.08 -5.93
N VAL A 186 6.36 16.04 -6.40
CA VAL A 186 5.89 17.33 -6.89
C VAL A 186 4.89 17.15 -8.03
N LEU A 187 5.19 16.31 -9.02
CA LEU A 187 4.30 16.04 -10.15
C LEU A 187 2.98 15.40 -9.70
N LEU A 188 3.04 14.45 -8.76
CA LEU A 188 1.85 13.79 -8.20
C LEU A 188 0.95 14.75 -7.44
N ILE A 189 1.53 15.69 -6.69
CA ILE A 189 0.81 16.71 -5.92
C ILE A 189 0.24 17.79 -6.85
N ALA A 190 0.99 18.23 -7.86
CA ALA A 190 0.59 19.31 -8.75
C ALA A 190 -0.49 18.91 -9.76
N THR A 191 -0.68 17.62 -10.02
CA THR A 191 -1.61 17.13 -11.05
C THR A 191 -2.70 16.22 -10.49
N PRO A 192 -3.52 16.63 -9.50
CA PRO A 192 -4.47 15.74 -8.84
C PRO A 192 -5.50 15.16 -9.82
N ALA A 193 -5.77 13.86 -9.72
CA ALA A 193 -6.86 13.22 -10.48
C ALA A 193 -8.19 13.30 -9.73
N ASP A 194 -8.16 13.04 -8.42
CA ASP A 194 -9.31 13.10 -7.51
C ASP A 194 -8.77 13.47 -6.12
N HIS A 195 -9.06 14.70 -5.66
CA HIS A 195 -8.57 15.22 -4.38
C HIS A 195 -9.05 14.37 -3.19
N ARG A 196 -10.32 13.94 -3.24
CA ARG A 196 -10.94 13.16 -2.17
C ARG A 196 -10.29 11.79 -2.09
N TYR A 197 -10.26 11.06 -3.21
CA TYR A 197 -9.70 9.70 -3.18
C TYR A 197 -8.21 9.72 -2.86
N ALA A 198 -7.44 10.68 -3.41
CA ALA A 198 -6.04 10.84 -3.07
C ALA A 198 -5.82 11.09 -1.56
N PHE A 199 -6.60 11.97 -0.95
CA PHE A 199 -6.53 12.22 0.50
C PHE A 199 -6.88 10.97 1.31
N LEU A 200 -7.93 10.23 0.93
CA LEU A 200 -8.32 9.00 1.64
C LEU A 200 -7.29 7.88 1.48
N THR A 201 -6.69 7.75 0.30
CA THR A 201 -5.57 6.82 0.06
C THR A 201 -4.36 7.20 0.90
N PHE A 202 -4.04 8.50 0.99
CA PHE A 202 -2.97 8.99 1.87
C PHE A 202 -3.24 8.62 3.33
N VAL A 203 -4.43 8.93 3.86
CA VAL A 203 -4.83 8.59 5.24
C VAL A 203 -4.77 7.09 5.49
N ALA A 204 -5.28 6.27 4.56
CA ALA A 204 -5.24 4.82 4.67
C ALA A 204 -3.79 4.29 4.68
N GLY A 205 -2.93 4.83 3.82
CA GLY A 205 -1.51 4.47 3.74
C GLY A 205 -0.73 4.89 4.98
N THR A 206 -0.95 6.10 5.49
CA THR A 206 -0.36 6.58 6.74
C THR A 206 -0.83 5.75 7.94
N GLY A 207 -2.12 5.41 7.99
CA GLY A 207 -2.69 4.61 9.07
C GLY A 207 -2.09 3.21 9.17
N LEU A 208 -1.98 2.49 8.04
CA LEU A 208 -1.31 1.18 8.00
C LEU A 208 0.21 1.33 8.20
N GLY A 209 0.81 2.32 7.54
CA GLY A 209 2.23 2.64 7.60
C GLY A 209 2.73 2.91 9.01
N TYR A 210 1.93 3.55 9.86
CA TYR A 210 2.27 3.74 11.28
C TYR A 210 2.60 2.42 11.96
N PHE A 211 1.73 1.42 11.86
CA PHE A 211 1.95 0.12 12.50
C PHE A 211 3.13 -0.64 11.88
N LEU A 212 3.30 -0.55 10.56
CA LEU A 212 4.43 -1.16 9.85
C LEU A 212 5.77 -0.55 10.29
N GLU A 213 5.84 0.77 10.41
CA GLU A 213 7.05 1.48 10.85
C GLU A 213 7.33 1.26 12.34
N VAL A 214 6.30 1.29 13.20
CA VAL A 214 6.48 0.93 14.62
C VAL A 214 7.05 -0.48 14.72
N TRP A 215 6.51 -1.44 13.97
CA TRP A 215 7.04 -2.79 13.97
C TRP A 215 8.49 -2.83 13.46
N GLY A 216 8.75 -2.38 12.25
CA GLY A 216 10.07 -2.52 11.64
C GLY A 216 11.18 -1.78 12.36
N THR A 217 10.92 -0.57 12.86
CA THR A 217 11.95 0.24 13.53
C THR A 217 12.20 -0.22 14.97
N THR A 218 11.17 -0.67 15.71
CA THR A 218 11.38 -1.16 17.09
C THR A 218 12.00 -2.56 17.16
N ARG A 219 11.99 -3.32 16.05
CA ARG A 219 12.67 -4.63 15.93
C ARG A 219 13.97 -4.52 15.14
N GLU A 220 14.40 -3.31 14.81
CA GLU A 220 15.61 -3.04 14.02
C GLU A 220 15.62 -3.78 12.67
N CYS A 221 14.44 -4.10 12.12
CA CYS A 221 14.33 -4.64 10.76
C CYS A 221 14.89 -3.64 9.76
N TRP A 222 14.60 -2.35 9.98
CA TRP A 222 15.28 -1.25 9.33
C TRP A 222 15.48 -0.10 10.31
N THR A 223 16.51 0.70 10.06
CA THR A 223 16.85 1.90 10.84
C THR A 223 17.06 3.07 9.89
N TYR A 224 16.41 4.19 10.20
CA TYR A 224 16.58 5.44 9.46
C TYR A 224 17.79 6.21 9.97
N TYR A 225 18.38 7.05 9.12
CA TYR A 225 19.53 7.87 9.49
C TYR A 225 19.25 8.81 10.70
N THR A 226 17.98 9.12 10.95
CA THR A 226 17.53 9.93 12.10
C THR A 226 17.48 9.17 13.42
N ASN A 227 17.54 7.82 13.38
CA ASN A 227 17.38 6.92 14.53
C ASN A 227 16.02 7.05 15.25
N GLU A 228 15.02 7.67 14.63
CA GLU A 228 13.66 7.76 15.18
C GLU A 228 12.90 6.43 15.05
N THR A 229 12.03 6.12 16.03
CA THR A 229 11.24 4.88 16.06
C THR A 229 9.75 5.15 16.38
N PRO A 230 8.86 5.22 15.38
CA PRO A 230 9.13 5.40 13.95
C PRO A 230 9.38 6.88 13.60
N PRO A 231 10.13 7.19 12.52
CA PRO A 231 10.23 8.55 12.04
C PRO A 231 8.89 9.05 11.52
N PHE A 232 8.51 10.27 11.90
CA PHE A 232 7.21 10.81 11.50
C PHE A 232 7.08 10.94 9.96
N PHE A 233 8.17 11.33 9.29
CA PHE A 233 8.20 11.38 7.82
C PHE A 233 7.93 10.01 7.19
N ALA A 234 8.56 8.94 7.69
CA ALA A 234 8.42 7.59 7.15
C ALA A 234 6.96 7.11 7.21
N VAL A 235 6.28 7.37 8.33
CA VAL A 235 4.86 7.07 8.50
C VAL A 235 3.99 7.79 7.45
N LEU A 236 4.27 9.07 7.18
CA LEU A 236 3.55 9.81 6.13
C LEU A 236 3.95 9.37 4.71
N ALA A 237 5.19 8.93 4.51
CA ALA A 237 5.70 8.47 3.23
C ALA A 237 4.96 7.23 2.72
N HIS A 238 4.49 6.33 3.61
CA HIS A 238 3.57 5.24 3.25
C HIS A 238 2.26 5.76 2.63
N GLY A 239 1.72 6.86 3.16
CA GLY A 239 0.56 7.56 2.60
C GLY A 239 0.82 8.06 1.18
N MET A 240 1.96 8.73 0.97
CA MET A 240 2.34 9.22 -0.35
C MET A 240 2.64 8.09 -1.36
N ALA A 241 3.29 7.01 -0.90
CA ALA A 241 3.56 5.83 -1.71
C ALA A 241 2.26 5.19 -2.20
N ALA A 242 1.26 5.05 -1.31
CA ALA A 242 -0.05 4.55 -1.70
C ALA A 242 -0.74 5.41 -2.76
N VAL A 243 -0.64 6.74 -2.65
CA VAL A 243 -1.17 7.68 -3.65
C VAL A 243 -0.44 7.51 -4.98
N ALA A 244 0.90 7.37 -4.96
CA ALA A 244 1.70 7.13 -6.14
C ALA A 244 1.31 5.82 -6.85
N PHE A 245 1.10 4.74 -6.10
CA PHE A 245 0.71 3.44 -6.64
C PHE A 245 -0.68 3.48 -7.25
N TRP A 246 -1.65 4.08 -6.56
CA TRP A 246 -2.99 4.26 -7.11
C TRP A 246 -2.94 5.06 -8.43
N ARG A 247 -2.17 6.15 -8.47
CA ARG A 247 -1.97 6.98 -9.67
C ARG A 247 -1.33 6.22 -10.82
N ALA A 248 -0.28 5.45 -10.54
CA ALA A 248 0.37 4.59 -11.52
C ALA A 248 -0.61 3.55 -12.08
N GLY A 249 -1.43 2.93 -11.22
CA GLY A 249 -2.49 2.02 -11.64
C GLY A 249 -3.51 2.67 -12.58
N LEU A 250 -3.92 3.91 -12.31
CA LEU A 250 -4.80 4.67 -13.21
C LEU A 250 -4.15 4.96 -14.57
N MET A 251 -2.87 5.32 -14.58
CA MET A 251 -2.13 5.57 -15.82
C MET A 251 -2.00 4.30 -16.66
N LEU A 252 -1.62 3.18 -16.05
CA LEU A 252 -1.53 1.89 -16.72
C LEU A 252 -2.89 1.45 -17.28
N LYS A 253 -3.98 1.61 -16.53
CA LYS A 253 -5.35 1.34 -17.03
C LYS A 253 -5.69 2.19 -18.26
N ARG A 254 -5.33 3.48 -18.26
CA ARG A 254 -5.57 4.38 -19.40
C ARG A 254 -4.73 3.97 -20.62
N MET A 255 -3.47 3.60 -20.42
CA MET A 255 -2.61 3.11 -21.51
C MET A 255 -3.17 1.80 -22.07
N TRP A 256 -3.49 0.82 -21.23
CA TRP A 256 -4.01 -0.47 -21.67
C TRP A 256 -5.37 -0.36 -22.36
N GLY A 257 -6.25 0.54 -21.90
CA GLY A 257 -7.53 0.82 -22.55
C GLY A 257 -7.39 1.41 -23.96
N ARG A 258 -6.26 2.06 -24.28
CA ARG A 258 -5.94 2.54 -25.63
C ARG A 258 -5.35 1.45 -26.55
N PHE A 259 -4.81 0.37 -25.99
CA PHE A 259 -4.19 -0.73 -26.74
C PHE A 259 -5.02 -2.02 -26.76
N GLY A 260 -6.15 -2.08 -26.04
CA GLY A 260 -7.06 -3.21 -26.10
C GLY A 260 -7.78 -3.29 -27.46
N PRO A 261 -8.08 -4.50 -27.97
CA PRO A 261 -8.76 -4.63 -29.26
C PRO A 261 -10.06 -3.84 -29.25
N SER A 262 -10.16 -2.87 -30.16
CA SER A 262 -11.39 -2.14 -30.46
C SER A 262 -12.50 -3.16 -30.61
N LYS A 263 -13.56 -3.04 -29.80
CA LYS A 263 -14.75 -3.87 -29.99
C LYS A 263 -15.18 -3.72 -31.46
N PRO A 264 -15.38 -4.82 -32.21
CA PRO A 264 -15.87 -4.70 -33.58
C PRO A 264 -17.19 -3.91 -33.54
N HIS A 265 -17.27 -2.88 -34.37
CA HIS A 265 -18.51 -2.18 -34.62
C HIS A 265 -19.53 -3.23 -35.05
N VAL A 266 -20.52 -3.48 -34.19
CA VAL A 266 -21.73 -4.20 -34.60
C VAL A 266 -22.42 -3.27 -35.58
N VAL A 267 -22.25 -3.56 -36.88
CA VAL A 267 -23.02 -2.94 -37.94
C VAL A 267 -24.45 -3.41 -37.75
N THR A 268 -25.31 -2.55 -37.22
CA THR A 268 -26.76 -2.76 -37.24
C THR A 268 -27.21 -2.66 -38.69
N VAL A 269 -27.52 -3.81 -39.30
CA VAL A 269 -28.24 -3.86 -40.56
C VAL A 269 -29.65 -3.30 -40.30
N PRO A 270 -30.13 -2.31 -41.08
CA PRO A 270 -31.51 -1.86 -40.93
C PRO A 270 -32.45 -3.00 -41.31
N GLU A 271 -33.41 -3.31 -40.44
CA GLU A 271 -34.59 -4.09 -40.83
C GLU A 271 -35.33 -3.32 -41.93
N GLU A 272 -35.38 -3.90 -43.13
CA GLU A 272 -36.25 -3.44 -44.20
C GLU A 272 -37.73 -3.66 -43.81
N ALA A 273 -38.55 -2.70 -44.24
CA ALA A 273 -39.95 -2.45 -43.86
C ALA A 273 -40.94 -3.54 -44.27
#